data_AF-A0A1Y0H3L6-F1
#
_entry.id   AF-A0A1Y0H3L6-F1
#
_cell.length_a   1.000
_cell.length_b   1.000
_cell.length_c   1.000
_cell.angle_alpha   90.00
_cell.angle_beta   90.00
_cell.angle_gamma   90.00
#
_symmetry.space_group_name_H-M   'P 1'
#
loop_
_entity.id
_entity.type
_entity.pdbx_description
1 polymer ?
#
loop_
_entity_poly.entity_id
_entity_poly.type
_entity_poly.pdbx_seq_one_letter_code
_entity_poly.pdbx_strand_id
1 'polypeptide(L)'
;MPAGVKPIQADFVRDLQNQMNHKLGPRGSEIRARLEKVYDGLMTDGKFDVAKLPDDARAELKKLEKASEQFESFFVKKLLTQMRATSFAPEKDQMMEFAKDTMDQAVADETARGQGSLGIARQVFLSQAVRVVQENAAVPKQ
;
A
#
# COMPACT_ATOMS: atom_id res chain seq x y z
N MET A 1 20.08 16.63 -6.53
CA MET A 1 18.88 15.78 -6.37
C MET A 1 19.04 15.03 -5.06
N PRO A 2 18.20 15.23 -4.03
CA PRO A 2 18.37 14.53 -2.76
C PRO A 2 18.14 13.02 -2.97
N ALA A 3 18.87 12.21 -2.20
CA ALA A 3 18.96 10.76 -2.37
C ALA A 3 17.58 10.10 -2.50
N GLY A 4 17.42 9.36 -3.59
CA GLY A 4 16.12 8.92 -4.11
C GLY A 4 15.39 7.94 -3.20
N VAL A 5 14.25 8.40 -2.68
CA VAL A 5 13.22 7.52 -2.13
C VAL A 5 12.84 6.52 -3.24
N LYS A 6 12.97 5.22 -2.96
CA LYS A 6 12.52 4.18 -3.90
C LYS A 6 11.07 4.43 -4.28
N PRO A 7 10.71 4.34 -5.58
CA PRO A 7 9.35 4.61 -6.01
C PRO A 7 8.36 3.68 -5.31
N ILE A 8 7.17 4.23 -5.04
CA ILE A 8 6.02 3.45 -4.58
C ILE A 8 5.64 2.51 -5.71
N GLN A 9 5.26 1.28 -5.39
CA GLN A 9 4.84 0.31 -6.41
C GLN A 9 3.65 0.82 -7.24
N ALA A 10 3.68 0.56 -8.55
CA ALA A 10 2.74 1.14 -9.51
C ALA A 10 1.27 0.79 -9.20
N ASP A 11 1.01 -0.42 -8.71
CA ASP A 11 -0.34 -0.85 -8.32
C ASP A 11 -0.89 -0.03 -7.15
N PHE A 12 -0.09 0.20 -6.11
CA PHE A 12 -0.47 1.04 -4.96
C PHE A 12 -0.72 2.49 -5.39
N VAL A 13 0.13 3.02 -6.28
CA VAL A 13 -0.05 4.36 -6.86
C VAL A 13 -1.36 4.44 -7.64
N ARG A 14 -1.63 3.47 -8.52
CA ARG A 14 -2.85 3.42 -9.33
C ARG A 14 -4.09 3.37 -8.44
N ASP A 15 -4.08 2.53 -7.42
CA ASP A 15 -5.24 2.36 -6.53
C ASP A 15 -5.51 3.64 -5.72
N LEU A 16 -4.45 4.29 -5.22
CA LEU A 16 -4.57 5.59 -4.54
C LEU A 16 -5.09 6.67 -5.48
N GLN A 17 -4.56 6.77 -6.71
CA GLN A 17 -5.04 7.70 -7.72
C GLN A 17 -6.52 7.49 -8.02
N ASN A 18 -6.95 6.24 -8.19
CA ASN A 18 -8.35 5.89 -8.43
C ASN A 18 -9.23 6.33 -7.25
N GLN A 19 -8.81 6.05 -6.02
CA GLN A 19 -9.56 6.42 -4.82
C GLN A 19 -9.67 7.95 -4.65
N MET A 20 -8.58 8.68 -4.90
CA MET A 20 -8.58 10.14 -4.85
C MET A 20 -9.46 10.74 -5.95
N ASN A 21 -9.34 10.25 -7.18
CA ASN A 21 -10.18 10.69 -8.30
C ASN A 21 -11.67 10.40 -8.06
N HIS A 22 -11.99 9.27 -7.41
CA HIS A 22 -13.37 8.98 -7.01
C HIS A 22 -13.87 9.97 -5.96
N LYS A 23 -13.05 10.30 -4.95
CA LYS A 23 -13.37 11.31 -3.91
C LYS A 23 -13.54 12.73 -4.48
N LEU A 24 -12.82 13.07 -5.55
CA LEU A 24 -13.00 14.35 -6.24
C LEU A 24 -14.39 14.48 -6.86
N GLY A 25 -15.05 13.37 -7.19
CA GLY A 25 -16.36 13.37 -7.83
C GLY A 25 -16.34 13.73 -9.32
N PRO A 26 -17.53 13.84 -9.94
CA PRO A 26 -17.66 14.07 -11.38
C PRO A 26 -17.16 15.46 -11.78
N ARG A 27 -16.60 15.54 -13.00
CA ARG A 27 -16.18 16.81 -13.63
C ARG A 27 -17.34 17.79 -13.70
N GLY A 28 -17.07 19.06 -13.38
CA GLY A 28 -18.06 20.13 -13.41
C GLY A 28 -18.95 20.24 -12.17
N SER A 29 -18.82 19.36 -11.18
CA SER A 29 -19.54 19.51 -9.90
C SER A 29 -18.91 20.58 -9.00
N GLU A 30 -19.73 21.27 -8.21
CA GLU A 30 -19.26 22.27 -7.23
C GLU A 30 -18.31 21.65 -6.19
N ILE A 31 -18.60 20.42 -5.75
CA ILE A 31 -17.77 19.65 -4.83
C ILE A 31 -16.37 19.46 -5.41
N ARG A 32 -16.29 19.08 -6.69
CA ARG A 32 -15.02 18.90 -7.36
C ARG A 32 -14.26 20.21 -7.51
N ALA A 33 -14.92 21.29 -7.92
CA ALA A 33 -14.29 22.60 -8.05
C ALA A 33 -13.70 23.07 -6.71
N ARG A 34 -14.36 22.76 -5.59
CA ARG A 34 -13.83 23.02 -4.25
C ARG A 34 -12.62 22.15 -3.93
N LEU A 35 -12.69 20.85 -4.21
CA LEU A 35 -11.59 19.93 -3.91
C LEU A 35 -10.37 20.14 -4.80
N GLU A 36 -10.57 20.51 -6.07
CA GLU A 36 -9.47 20.87 -6.98
C GLU A 36 -8.66 22.07 -6.45
N LYS A 37 -9.30 23.01 -5.74
CA LYS A 37 -8.58 24.09 -5.04
C LYS A 37 -7.79 23.59 -3.82
N VAL A 38 -8.32 22.61 -3.09
CA VAL A 38 -7.63 22.02 -1.93
C VAL A 38 -6.40 21.24 -2.38
N TYR A 39 -6.51 20.50 -3.48
CA TYR A 39 -5.40 19.73 -4.06
C TYR A 39 -4.66 20.51 -5.15
N ASP A 40 -4.69 21.84 -5.10
CA ASP A 40 -4.01 22.66 -6.11
C ASP A 40 -2.51 22.37 -6.12
N GLY A 41 -1.95 22.22 -7.32
CA GLY A 41 -0.57 21.75 -7.51
C GLY A 41 -0.35 20.24 -7.31
N LEU A 42 -1.34 19.46 -6.90
CA LEU A 42 -1.30 17.98 -6.84
C LEU A 42 -2.06 17.30 -7.99
N MET A 43 -2.46 18.09 -8.98
CA MET A 43 -3.30 17.65 -10.10
C MET A 43 -2.53 17.73 -11.43
N THR A 44 -2.80 16.80 -12.33
CA THR A 44 -2.33 16.80 -13.73
C THR A 44 -3.51 16.41 -14.63
N ASP A 45 -3.82 17.23 -15.64
CA ASP A 45 -4.94 17.02 -16.58
C ASP A 45 -6.30 16.74 -15.91
N GLY A 46 -6.56 17.39 -14.77
CA GLY A 46 -7.77 17.19 -13.99
C GLY A 46 -7.88 15.79 -13.37
N LYS A 47 -6.74 15.17 -13.02
CA LYS A 47 -6.65 13.95 -12.22
C LYS A 47 -5.63 14.16 -11.11
N PHE A 48 -5.83 13.48 -9.98
CA PHE A 48 -4.88 13.47 -8.89
C PHE A 48 -3.57 12.79 -9.31
N ASP A 49 -2.45 13.44 -9.01
CA ASP A 49 -1.12 13.01 -9.41
C ASP A 49 -0.23 12.81 -8.17
N VAL A 50 -0.02 11.55 -7.81
CA VAL A 50 0.83 11.12 -6.68
C VAL A 50 2.28 11.61 -6.86
N ALA A 51 2.76 11.79 -8.09
CA ALA A 51 4.13 12.25 -8.34
C ALA A 51 4.33 13.71 -7.90
N LYS A 52 3.26 14.49 -7.82
CA LYS A 52 3.29 15.90 -7.38
C LYS A 52 3.23 16.06 -5.86
N LEU A 53 3.02 14.97 -5.10
CA LEU A 53 3.09 15.03 -3.65
C LEU A 53 4.49 15.45 -3.17
N PRO A 54 4.58 16.18 -2.06
CA PRO A 54 5.84 16.46 -1.38
C PRO A 54 6.69 15.20 -1.10
N ASP A 55 8.01 15.36 -1.06
CA ASP A 55 8.96 14.24 -0.91
C ASP A 55 8.76 13.46 0.40
N ASP A 56 8.44 14.17 1.48
CA ASP A 56 8.08 13.63 2.79
C ASP A 56 6.79 12.81 2.75
N ALA A 57 5.74 13.32 2.10
CA ALA A 57 4.50 12.58 1.88
C ALA A 57 4.74 11.30 1.07
N ARG A 58 5.56 11.35 0.02
CA ARG A 58 5.92 10.15 -0.77
C ARG A 58 6.76 9.16 0.05
N ALA A 59 7.65 9.64 0.91
CA ALA A 59 8.42 8.79 1.81
C ALA A 59 7.54 8.10 2.86
N GLU A 60 6.54 8.81 3.39
CA GLU A 60 5.55 8.24 4.31
C GLU A 60 4.68 7.19 3.62
N LEU A 61 4.16 7.48 2.43
CA LEU A 61 3.46 6.49 1.61
C LEU A 61 4.32 5.25 1.34
N LYS A 62 5.62 5.42 1.09
CA LYS A 62 6.52 4.28 0.90
C LYS A 62 6.68 3.42 2.16
N LYS A 63 6.71 4.04 3.34
CA LYS A 63 6.71 3.32 4.62
C LYS A 63 5.40 2.58 4.84
N LEU A 64 4.27 3.20 4.53
CA LEU A 64 2.95 2.58 4.60
C LEU A 64 2.85 1.37 3.67
N GLU A 65 3.27 1.49 2.41
CA GLU A 65 3.32 0.37 1.46
C GLU A 65 4.06 -0.83 2.08
N LYS A 66 5.29 -0.60 2.56
CA LYS A 66 6.11 -1.65 3.16
C LYS A 66 5.46 -2.26 4.41
N ALA A 67 4.86 -1.44 5.27
CA ALA A 67 4.20 -1.93 6.47
C ALA A 67 2.96 -2.77 6.13
N SER A 68 2.20 -2.36 5.11
CA SER A 68 1.04 -3.11 4.62
C SER A 68 1.43 -4.44 4.00
N GLU A 69 2.51 -4.49 3.21
CA GLU A 69 3.05 -5.75 2.68
C GLU A 69 3.52 -6.69 3.80
N GLN A 70 4.20 -6.15 4.81
CA GLN A 70 4.65 -6.94 5.96
C GLN A 70 3.47 -7.49 6.76
N PHE A 71 2.39 -6.71 6.90
CA PHE A 71 1.16 -7.17 7.53
C PHE A 71 0.55 -8.34 6.76
N GLU A 72 0.42 -8.24 5.43
CA GLU A 72 -0.12 -9.32 4.61
C GLU A 72 0.80 -10.56 4.62
N SER A 73 2.12 -10.37 4.54
CA SER A 73 3.09 -11.47 4.69
C SER A 73 2.94 -12.19 6.03
N PHE A 74 2.86 -11.45 7.14
CA PHE A 74 2.63 -12.06 8.45
C PHE A 74 1.32 -12.85 8.50
N PHE A 75 0.24 -12.29 7.91
CA PHE A 75 -1.05 -12.97 7.83
C PHE A 75 -0.99 -14.25 7.01
N VAL A 76 -0.41 -14.21 5.80
CA VAL A 76 -0.25 -15.38 4.92
C VAL A 76 0.60 -16.45 5.59
N LYS A 77 1.72 -16.06 6.22
CA LYS A 77 2.55 -16.99 6.98
C LYS A 77 1.75 -17.70 8.07
N LYS A 78 0.99 -16.95 8.88
CA LYS A 78 0.14 -17.54 9.93
C LYS A 78 -0.93 -18.47 9.35
N LEU A 79 -1.53 -18.11 8.23
CA LEU A 79 -2.50 -18.96 7.53
C LEU A 79 -1.86 -20.28 7.09
N LEU A 80 -0.69 -20.23 6.44
CA LEU A 80 0.04 -21.42 6.00
C LEU A 80 0.46 -22.32 7.18
N THR A 81 0.94 -21.72 8.27
CA THR A 81 1.27 -22.47 9.49
C THR A 81 0.04 -23.20 10.04
N GLN A 82 -1.13 -22.55 10.10
CA GLN A 82 -2.37 -23.18 10.59
C GLN A 82 -2.88 -24.28 9.63
N MET A 83 -2.76 -24.11 8.33
CA MET A 83 -3.12 -25.13 7.34
C MET A 83 -2.23 -26.38 7.44
N ARG A 84 -0.95 -26.21 7.77
CA ARG A 84 -0.03 -27.34 8.02
C ARG A 84 -0.31 -28.03 9.34
N ALA A 85 -0.59 -27.26 10.41
CA ALA A 85 -0.93 -27.81 11.72
C ALA A 85 -2.19 -28.70 11.69
N THR A 86 -3.12 -28.41 10.78
CA THR A 86 -4.33 -29.21 10.55
C THR A 86 -4.11 -30.40 9.61
N SER A 87 -2.97 -30.48 8.93
CA SER A 87 -2.55 -31.63 8.13
C SER A 87 -1.78 -32.61 9.03
N PHE A 88 -2.30 -33.84 9.21
CA PHE A 88 -1.83 -34.91 10.12
C PHE A 88 -0.40 -35.47 9.85
N ALA A 89 0.59 -34.64 9.51
CA ALA A 89 1.96 -35.08 9.31
C ALA A 89 2.69 -35.16 10.67
N PRO A 90 3.24 -36.32 11.07
CA PRO A 90 4.01 -36.43 12.31
C PRO A 90 5.28 -35.56 12.24
N GLU A 91 5.38 -34.58 13.14
CA GLU A 91 6.58 -33.79 13.39
C GLU A 91 7.65 -34.68 14.02
N LYS A 92 8.79 -34.86 13.34
CA LYS A 92 9.91 -35.62 13.91
C LYS A 92 11.29 -35.00 13.72
N ASP A 93 11.43 -33.85 13.06
CA ASP A 93 12.76 -33.29 12.80
C ASP A 93 12.79 -31.76 12.87
N GLN A 94 13.56 -31.21 13.82
CA GLN A 94 13.70 -29.76 14.05
C GLN A 94 14.27 -29.03 12.83
N MET A 95 15.12 -29.71 12.05
CA MET A 95 15.66 -29.16 10.81
C MET A 95 14.57 -29.02 9.72
N MET A 96 13.58 -29.92 9.73
CA MET A 96 12.45 -29.87 8.80
C MET A 96 11.48 -28.73 9.17
N GLU A 97 11.27 -28.45 10.46
CA GLU A 97 10.47 -27.30 10.91
C GLU A 97 11.08 -25.97 10.52
N PHE A 98 12.40 -25.82 10.68
CA PHE A 98 13.10 -24.60 10.25
C PHE A 98 13.00 -24.38 8.72
N ALA A 99 13.20 -25.44 7.95
CA ALA A 99 13.05 -25.38 6.48
C ALA A 99 11.62 -25.00 6.08
N LYS A 100 10.62 -25.56 6.76
CA LYS A 100 9.19 -25.27 6.58
C LYS A 100 8.87 -23.80 6.90
N ASP A 101 9.37 -23.25 8.00
CA ASP A 101 9.12 -21.85 8.40
C ASP A 101 9.76 -20.86 7.41
N THR A 102 10.96 -21.18 6.93
CA THR A 102 11.66 -20.38 5.91
C THR A 102 10.91 -20.40 4.58
N MET A 103 10.40 -21.57 4.16
CA MET A 103 9.56 -21.68 2.98
C MET A 103 8.25 -20.89 3.13
N ASP A 104 7.58 -20.96 4.29
CA ASP A 104 6.37 -20.17 4.55
C ASP A 104 6.64 -18.67 4.47
N GLN A 105 7.76 -18.20 5.03
CA GLN A 105 8.14 -16.79 4.95
C GLN A 105 8.37 -16.36 3.50
N ALA A 106 9.07 -17.18 2.70
CA ALA A 106 9.34 -16.88 1.30
C ALA A 106 8.04 -16.82 0.47
N VAL A 107 7.15 -17.81 0.65
CA VAL A 107 5.85 -17.84 -0.01
C VAL A 107 4.99 -16.67 0.43
N ALA A 108 5.01 -16.32 1.72
CA ALA A 108 4.24 -15.20 2.26
C ALA A 108 4.71 -13.85 1.73
N ASP A 109 6.03 -13.62 1.65
CA ASP A 109 6.60 -12.40 1.10
C ASP A 109 6.32 -12.26 -0.40
N GLU A 110 6.42 -13.36 -1.16
CA GLU A 110 6.10 -13.38 -2.59
C GLU A 110 4.60 -13.14 -2.82
N THR A 111 3.74 -13.78 -2.02
CA THR A 111 2.28 -13.61 -2.09
C THR A 111 1.90 -12.16 -1.80
N ALA A 112 2.46 -11.56 -0.74
CA ALA A 112 2.13 -10.19 -0.35
C ALA A 112 2.55 -9.13 -1.38
N ARG A 113 3.61 -9.38 -2.17
CA ARG A 113 4.14 -8.44 -3.18
C ARG A 113 3.67 -8.73 -4.60
N GLY A 114 3.27 -9.97 -4.89
CA GLY A 114 2.98 -10.46 -6.23
C GLY A 114 1.51 -10.41 -6.63
N GLN A 115 1.22 -10.93 -7.81
CA GLN A 115 -0.15 -11.07 -8.32
C GLN A 115 -1.04 -12.00 -7.48
N GLY A 116 -0.44 -12.86 -6.65
CA GLY A 116 -1.14 -13.75 -5.72
C GLY A 116 -1.59 -13.09 -4.42
N SER A 117 -1.35 -11.79 -4.23
CA SER A 117 -1.79 -11.03 -3.05
C SER A 117 -3.29 -11.21 -2.79
N LEU A 118 -3.63 -11.43 -1.52
CA LEU A 118 -4.99 -11.46 -0.99
C LEU A 118 -5.65 -10.07 -1.02
N GLY A 119 -4.90 -9.02 -1.39
CA GLY A 119 -5.39 -7.64 -1.51
C GLY A 119 -5.50 -6.90 -0.18
N ILE A 120 -5.13 -7.54 0.94
CA ILE A 120 -5.24 -6.97 2.27
C ILE A 120 -4.26 -5.80 2.44
N ALA A 121 -3.01 -5.95 2.00
CA ALA A 121 -2.02 -4.89 2.03
C ALA A 121 -2.51 -3.65 1.28
N ARG A 122 -3.12 -3.84 0.11
CA ARG A 122 -3.68 -2.74 -0.68
C ARG A 122 -4.82 -2.04 0.06
N GLN A 123 -5.74 -2.78 0.67
CA GLN A 123 -6.84 -2.19 1.44
C GLN A 123 -6.34 -1.41 2.67
N VAL A 124 -5.40 -1.99 3.41
CA VAL A 124 -4.79 -1.35 4.60
C VAL A 124 -4.00 -0.11 4.20
N PHE A 125 -3.25 -0.18 3.09
CA PHE A 125 -2.55 0.98 2.55
C PHE A 125 -3.53 2.09 2.21
N LEU A 126 -4.59 1.80 1.44
CA LEU A 126 -5.53 2.80 0.96
C LEU A 126 -6.30 3.51 2.09
N SER A 127 -6.68 2.79 3.15
CA SER A 127 -7.39 3.38 4.28
C SER A 127 -6.57 4.48 4.99
N GLN A 128 -5.24 4.33 4.99
CA GLN A 128 -4.32 5.27 5.62
C GLN A 128 -3.71 6.28 4.64
N ALA A 129 -3.45 5.87 3.40
CA ALA A 129 -2.80 6.69 2.38
C ALA A 129 -3.61 7.94 2.01
N VAL A 130 -4.95 7.82 2.00
CA VAL A 130 -5.84 8.98 1.79
C VAL A 130 -5.59 10.05 2.85
N ARG A 131 -5.36 9.64 4.10
CA ARG A 131 -5.13 10.57 5.20
C ARG A 131 -3.80 11.31 5.05
N VAL A 132 -2.74 10.59 4.69
CA VAL A 132 -1.43 11.20 4.37
C VAL A 132 -1.57 12.25 3.26
N VAL A 133 -2.34 11.94 2.21
CA VAL A 133 -2.61 12.90 1.13
C VAL A 133 -3.38 14.12 1.62
N GLN A 134 -4.40 13.94 2.46
CA GLN A 134 -5.20 15.05 3.01
C GLN A 134 -4.38 15.96 3.93
N GLU A 135 -3.56 15.37 4.80
CA GLU A 135 -2.71 16.11 5.73
C GLU A 135 -1.67 16.96 4.98
N ASN A 136 -1.14 16.44 3.86
CA ASN A 136 -0.13 17.14 3.05
C ASN A 136 -0.73 18.07 1.97
N ALA A 137 -1.99 17.90 1.60
CA ALA A 137 -2.69 18.81 0.70
C ALA A 137 -3.20 20.07 1.42
N ALA A 138 -3.51 19.97 2.71
CA ALA A 138 -4.06 21.06 3.51
C ALA A 138 -2.99 22.03 4.05
N VAL A 139 -1.70 21.76 3.87
CA VAL A 139 -0.63 22.66 4.33
C VAL A 139 -0.51 23.81 3.32
N PRO A 140 -0.85 25.06 3.69
CA PRO A 140 -0.59 26.20 2.83
C PRO A 140 0.93 26.31 2.68
N LYS A 141 1.41 26.45 1.43
CA LYS A 141 2.80 26.79 1.15
C LYS A 141 3.11 28.10 1.89
N GLN A 142 3.89 28.01 2.97
CA GLN A 142 4.47 29.18 3.64
C GLN A 142 5.56 29.80 2.76
#